data_AF-A0A821CCM2-F1
#
_entry.id   AF-A0A821CCM2-F1
#
_cell.length_a   1.000
_cell.length_b   1.000
_cell.length_c   1.000
_cell.angle_alpha   90.00
_cell.angle_beta   90.00
_cell.angle_gamma   90.00
#
_symmetry.space_group_name_H-M   'P 1'
#
loop_
_entity.id
_entity.type
_entity.pdbx_description
1 polymer ?
#
loop_
_entity_poly.entity_id
_entity_poly.type
_entity_poly.pdbx_seq_one_letter_code
_entity_poly.pdbx_strand_id
1 'polypeptide(L)'
;MLNYLKETKDVGCFTSLATLMANCSVLDLDTFERCIKAEVLGVGSEGMAGEKNLHDADFIISLFRFCQLLCEGHNLEFQNYLRLQPGSSTNVNIIICTVDYLLSLQESLMDFYWHYSGKETVDSYGKENLCRAISVAKQVFNTLTEYIQGPCPQNQLALANSRLWDAIAGFLYIFAHMQRKLSQDPTQIELLREFMKLQKDMIIMLLSMLEGNVLNGPIGKQMVDTLIESQVNVELLLQFFDIFLKIKDLTTSEAFQEYDANKDGFISPKEFRRAMEAQKVYTNQDMDYILNCVDINQDGKIDFMEFTERFHNPARDIGFNMAVLLTNLSEHMPHDIRLQRLMDKGKSFLSYFQDHLGRIEIKGGAGYIERVYFEITESNIEQWNKPHIKESKKAFLHLVVNETDDKEKLEQFINFCEDTIFE
;
A
#
# COMPACT_ATOMS: atom_id res chain seq x y z
N MET A 1 23.89 -1.35 -21.70
CA MET A 1 23.69 -2.75 -21.27
C MET A 1 22.82 -3.53 -22.25
N LEU A 2 21.58 -3.11 -22.52
CA LEU A 2 20.66 -3.86 -23.40
C LEU A 2 21.23 -4.19 -24.79
N ASN A 3 21.87 -3.23 -25.45
CA ASN A 3 22.50 -3.45 -26.76
C ASN A 3 23.54 -4.57 -26.72
N TYR A 4 24.37 -4.60 -25.69
CA TYR A 4 25.36 -5.65 -25.49
C TYR A 4 24.70 -7.04 -25.36
N LEU A 5 23.63 -7.17 -24.56
CA LEU A 5 22.90 -8.44 -24.41
C LEU A 5 22.24 -8.90 -25.72
N LYS A 6 21.65 -7.97 -26.48
CA LYS A 6 21.06 -8.27 -27.80
C LYS A 6 22.11 -8.72 -28.82
N GLU A 7 23.29 -8.10 -28.80
CA GLU A 7 24.41 -8.42 -29.71
C GLU A 7 25.06 -9.76 -29.37
N THR A 8 25.35 -10.02 -28.10
CA THR A 8 25.99 -11.27 -27.66
C THR A 8 25.05 -12.46 -27.66
N LYS A 9 23.73 -12.22 -27.59
CA LYS A 9 22.70 -13.26 -27.41
C LYS A 9 23.00 -14.18 -26.24
N ASP A 10 23.58 -13.61 -25.18
CA ASP A 10 24.03 -14.36 -24.02
C ASP A 10 22.85 -14.79 -23.14
N VAL A 11 22.46 -16.04 -23.31
CA VAL A 11 21.40 -16.70 -22.55
C VAL A 11 21.82 -16.93 -21.09
N GLY A 12 23.12 -17.12 -20.84
CA GLY A 12 23.65 -17.49 -19.53
C GLY A 12 23.38 -16.42 -18.47
N CYS A 13 23.35 -15.15 -18.87
CA CYS A 13 23.02 -14.04 -17.97
C CYS A 13 21.65 -14.21 -17.31
N PHE A 14 20.60 -14.54 -18.09
CA PHE A 14 19.25 -14.65 -17.57
C PHE A 14 19.01 -15.98 -16.85
N THR A 15 19.58 -17.08 -17.34
CA THR A 15 19.50 -18.37 -16.63
C THR A 15 20.20 -18.28 -15.28
N SER A 16 21.35 -17.59 -15.20
CA SER A 16 22.03 -17.33 -13.93
C SER A 16 21.16 -16.50 -12.99
N LEU A 17 20.53 -15.44 -13.51
CA LEU A 17 19.67 -14.57 -12.70
C LEU A 17 18.46 -15.35 -12.14
N ALA A 18 17.77 -16.13 -12.97
CA ALA A 18 16.65 -16.96 -12.53
C ALA A 18 17.09 -18.04 -11.52
N THR A 19 18.28 -18.61 -11.70
CA THR A 19 18.84 -19.59 -10.75
C THR A 19 19.16 -18.95 -9.40
N LEU A 20 19.69 -17.72 -9.39
CA LEU A 20 19.89 -16.96 -8.16
C LEU A 20 18.56 -16.69 -7.45
N MET A 21 17.53 -16.24 -8.19
CA MET A 21 16.20 -16.00 -7.64
C MET A 21 15.57 -17.27 -7.03
N ALA A 22 15.70 -18.41 -7.72
CA ALA A 22 15.15 -19.69 -7.24
C ALA A 22 15.86 -20.24 -5.99
N ASN A 23 17.11 -19.84 -5.75
CA ASN A 23 17.90 -20.28 -4.60
C ASN A 23 17.86 -19.29 -3.42
N CYS A 24 17.17 -18.16 -3.56
CA CYS A 24 16.98 -17.20 -2.47
C CYS A 24 16.16 -17.83 -1.34
N SER A 25 16.59 -17.63 -0.09
CA SER A 25 15.86 -18.20 1.04
C SER A 25 14.56 -17.44 1.35
N VAL A 26 13.68 -18.09 2.10
CA VAL A 26 12.46 -17.55 2.69
C VAL A 26 12.48 -17.82 4.21
N LEU A 27 11.45 -17.39 4.93
CA LEU A 27 11.37 -17.70 6.35
C LEU A 27 11.18 -19.22 6.56
N ASP A 28 12.05 -19.83 7.37
CA ASP A 28 11.96 -21.26 7.69
C ASP A 28 11.63 -21.48 9.18
N LEU A 29 10.48 -22.11 9.45
CA LEU A 29 9.99 -22.24 10.83
C LEU A 29 10.85 -23.20 11.67
N ASP A 30 11.41 -24.25 11.06
CA ASP A 30 12.28 -25.19 11.76
C ASP A 30 13.59 -24.52 12.19
N THR A 31 14.21 -23.75 11.30
CA THR A 31 15.41 -22.94 11.58
C THR A 31 15.09 -21.90 12.65
N PHE A 32 13.93 -21.26 12.58
CA PHE A 32 13.47 -20.31 13.59
C PHE A 32 13.39 -20.93 14.99
N GLU A 33 12.73 -22.09 15.12
CA GLU A 33 12.59 -22.76 16.42
C GLU A 33 13.93 -23.23 16.99
N ARG A 34 14.87 -23.67 16.13
CA ARG A 34 16.23 -24.02 16.54
C ARG A 34 16.97 -22.81 17.09
N CYS A 35 16.86 -21.65 16.43
CA CYS A 35 17.47 -20.41 16.89
C CYS A 35 16.93 -19.97 18.25
N ILE A 36 15.60 -20.00 18.45
CA ILE A 36 14.99 -19.67 19.74
C ILE A 36 15.53 -20.58 20.85
N LYS A 37 15.60 -21.89 20.61
CA LYS A 37 16.12 -22.84 21.60
C LYS A 37 17.59 -22.58 21.95
N ALA A 38 18.41 -22.23 20.96
CA ALA A 38 19.82 -21.90 21.19
C ALA A 38 20.00 -20.62 22.02
N GLU A 39 19.19 -19.60 21.74
CA GLU A 39 19.19 -18.33 22.48
C GLU A 39 18.80 -18.53 23.95
N VAL A 40 17.75 -19.34 24.21
CA VAL A 40 17.33 -19.71 25.59
C VAL A 40 18.43 -20.45 26.35
N LEU A 41 19.27 -21.23 25.65
CA LEU A 41 20.39 -21.95 26.25
C LEU A 41 21.63 -21.06 26.51
N GLY A 42 21.55 -19.77 26.21
CA GLY A 42 22.68 -18.83 26.38
C GLY A 42 23.84 -19.11 25.42
N VAL A 43 23.64 -19.98 24.43
CA VAL A 43 24.55 -20.15 23.30
C VAL A 43 24.25 -18.97 22.37
N GLY A 44 24.89 -17.83 22.62
CA GLY A 44 24.62 -16.60 21.87
C GLY A 44 24.67 -16.82 20.36
N SER A 45 24.10 -15.88 19.60
CA SER A 45 24.08 -15.91 18.12
C SER A 45 25.45 -16.15 17.46
N GLU A 46 26.56 -15.97 18.17
CA GLU A 46 27.92 -16.24 17.71
C GLU A 46 28.31 -17.74 17.73
N GLY A 47 27.60 -18.58 18.50
CA GLY A 47 27.82 -20.03 18.55
C GLY A 47 27.16 -20.80 17.40
N MET A 48 26.14 -20.20 16.76
CA MET A 48 25.53 -20.67 15.51
C MET A 48 26.10 -19.88 14.34
N ALA A 49 27.36 -20.13 13.99
CA ALA A 49 28.00 -19.50 12.85
C ALA A 49 27.28 -19.88 11.53
N GLY A 50 26.35 -19.03 11.07
CA GLY A 50 25.83 -19.04 9.70
C GLY A 50 24.37 -19.48 9.48
N GLU A 51 23.63 -19.93 10.49
CA GLU A 51 22.23 -20.40 10.32
C GLU A 51 21.21 -19.41 10.91
N LYS A 52 21.29 -18.13 10.53
CA LYS A 52 20.18 -17.20 10.81
C LYS A 52 19.06 -17.43 9.82
N ASN A 53 17.82 -17.36 10.28
CA ASN A 53 16.68 -17.43 9.39
C ASN A 53 16.70 -16.23 8.42
N LEU A 54 16.42 -16.49 7.14
CA LEU A 54 16.49 -15.51 6.05
C LEU A 54 17.83 -14.73 6.05
N HIS A 55 18.95 -15.46 6.20
CA HIS A 55 20.30 -14.88 6.32
C HIS A 55 20.77 -14.09 5.08
N ASP A 56 20.23 -14.40 3.91
CA ASP A 56 20.56 -13.79 2.63
C ASP A 56 19.66 -12.60 2.27
N ALA A 57 18.84 -12.08 3.20
CA ALA A 57 17.92 -10.98 2.96
C ALA A 57 18.56 -9.77 2.26
N ASP A 58 19.73 -9.32 2.71
CA ASP A 58 20.42 -8.17 2.11
C ASP A 58 20.85 -8.43 0.67
N PHE A 59 21.24 -9.68 0.37
CA PHE A 59 21.55 -10.11 -0.99
C PHE A 59 20.29 -10.16 -1.85
N ILE A 60 19.19 -10.73 -1.33
CA ILE A 60 17.90 -10.80 -2.03
C ILE A 60 17.38 -9.39 -2.36
N ILE A 61 17.42 -8.48 -1.39
CA ILE A 61 17.05 -7.08 -1.58
C ILE A 61 17.91 -6.46 -2.68
N SER A 62 19.23 -6.66 -2.64
CA SER A 62 20.15 -6.15 -3.66
C SER A 62 19.89 -6.73 -5.05
N LEU A 63 19.55 -8.01 -5.13
CA LEU A 63 19.23 -8.72 -6.37
C LEU A 63 17.97 -8.14 -7.04
N PHE A 64 16.88 -8.01 -6.28
CA PHE A 64 15.65 -7.43 -6.81
C PHE A 64 15.79 -5.93 -7.04
N ARG A 65 16.56 -5.21 -6.21
CA ARG A 65 16.87 -3.79 -6.45
C ARG A 65 17.64 -3.61 -7.75
N PHE A 66 18.60 -4.48 -8.07
CA PHE A 66 19.26 -4.48 -9.36
C PHE A 66 18.25 -4.64 -10.50
N CYS A 67 17.34 -5.61 -10.41
CA CYS A 67 16.32 -5.82 -11.44
C CYS A 67 15.35 -4.64 -11.57
N GLN A 68 14.97 -4.01 -10.46
CA GLN A 68 14.17 -2.78 -10.44
C GLN A 68 14.86 -1.66 -11.23
N LEU A 69 16.14 -1.40 -10.94
CA LEU A 69 16.92 -0.33 -11.56
C LEU A 69 17.17 -0.54 -13.06
N LEU A 70 17.04 -1.77 -13.58
CA LEU A 70 17.11 -2.03 -15.03
C LEU A 70 15.87 -1.50 -15.78
N CYS A 71 14.75 -1.36 -15.09
CA CYS A 71 13.47 -0.92 -15.66
C CYS A 71 13.08 0.51 -15.28
N GLU A 72 13.78 1.11 -14.30
CA GLU A 72 13.57 2.50 -13.88
C GLU A 72 13.64 3.47 -15.07
N GLY A 73 12.74 4.45 -15.10
CA GLY A 73 12.59 5.38 -16.23
C GLY A 73 11.73 4.85 -17.38
N HIS A 74 10.85 3.87 -17.12
CA HIS A 74 9.87 3.33 -18.07
C HIS A 74 10.52 2.82 -19.37
N ASN A 75 11.62 2.06 -19.25
CA ASN A 75 12.33 1.52 -20.39
C ASN A 75 11.59 0.30 -20.98
N LEU A 76 10.63 0.58 -21.86
CA LEU A 76 9.76 -0.43 -22.46
C LEU A 76 10.55 -1.53 -23.20
N GLU A 77 11.67 -1.21 -23.85
CA GLU A 77 12.49 -2.23 -24.50
C GLU A 77 13.11 -3.20 -23.49
N PHE A 78 13.67 -2.69 -22.39
CA PHE A 78 14.30 -3.52 -21.37
C PHE A 78 13.25 -4.32 -20.59
N GLN A 79 12.12 -3.69 -20.22
CA GLN A 79 10.97 -4.34 -19.60
C GLN A 79 10.47 -5.54 -20.43
N ASN A 80 10.34 -5.38 -21.76
CA ASN A 80 9.96 -6.47 -22.65
C ASN A 80 11.06 -7.54 -22.75
N TYR A 81 12.33 -7.12 -22.73
CA TYR A 81 13.46 -8.03 -22.82
C TYR A 81 13.65 -8.88 -21.56
N LEU A 82 13.20 -8.44 -20.38
CA LEU A 82 13.16 -9.28 -19.17
C LEU A 82 12.11 -10.41 -19.25
N ARG A 83 11.04 -10.20 -20.02
CA ARG A 83 9.98 -11.20 -20.23
C ARG A 83 10.37 -12.22 -21.30
N LEU A 84 10.96 -11.75 -22.40
CA LEU A 84 11.26 -12.56 -23.58
C LEU A 84 12.55 -12.04 -24.22
N GLN A 85 13.46 -12.94 -24.63
CA GLN A 85 14.72 -12.60 -25.28
C GLN A 85 14.75 -13.10 -26.74
N PRO A 86 14.14 -12.35 -27.70
CA PRO A 86 14.09 -12.77 -29.09
C PRO A 86 15.46 -13.06 -29.69
N GLY A 87 15.59 -14.18 -30.39
CA GLY A 87 16.83 -14.58 -31.06
C GLY A 87 17.82 -15.35 -30.17
N SER A 88 17.51 -15.54 -28.89
CA SER A 88 18.19 -16.48 -27.99
C SER A 88 17.68 -17.91 -28.16
N SER A 89 18.48 -18.92 -27.81
CA SER A 89 18.10 -20.33 -27.88
C SER A 89 17.12 -20.76 -26.78
N THR A 90 17.12 -20.05 -25.64
CA THR A 90 16.13 -20.23 -24.57
C THR A 90 15.63 -18.88 -24.11
N ASN A 91 14.38 -18.85 -23.62
CA ASN A 91 13.76 -17.66 -23.05
C ASN A 91 13.61 -17.87 -21.54
N VAL A 92 14.01 -16.87 -20.77
CA VAL A 92 13.84 -16.85 -19.32
C VAL A 92 12.95 -15.67 -18.97
N ASN A 93 11.81 -15.96 -18.37
CA ASN A 93 10.85 -14.93 -17.98
C ASN A 93 11.07 -14.50 -16.54
N ILE A 94 11.93 -13.48 -16.36
CA ILE A 94 12.34 -12.98 -15.04
C ILE A 94 11.15 -12.44 -14.25
N ILE A 95 10.13 -11.93 -14.94
CA ILE A 95 8.91 -11.41 -14.33
C ILE A 95 8.16 -12.54 -13.60
N ILE A 96 8.03 -13.70 -14.24
CA ILE A 96 7.38 -14.87 -13.63
C ILE A 96 8.23 -15.44 -12.50
N CYS A 97 9.56 -15.53 -12.67
CA CYS A 97 10.46 -15.95 -11.58
C CYS A 97 10.34 -15.03 -10.34
N THR A 98 10.11 -13.73 -10.56
CA THR A 98 9.88 -12.76 -9.47
C THR A 98 8.56 -13.04 -8.74
N VAL A 99 7.49 -13.39 -9.48
CA VAL A 99 6.20 -13.79 -8.89
C VAL A 99 6.31 -15.11 -8.13
N ASP A 100 7.03 -16.10 -8.68
CA ASP A 100 7.24 -17.39 -8.02
C ASP A 100 7.94 -17.21 -6.68
N TYR A 101 8.98 -16.37 -6.62
CA TYR A 101 9.64 -16.03 -5.35
C TYR A 101 8.69 -15.31 -4.37
N LEU A 102 7.90 -14.34 -4.86
CA LEU A 102 6.92 -13.63 -4.02
C LEU A 102 5.91 -14.59 -3.39
N LEU A 103 5.44 -15.58 -4.15
CA LEU A 103 4.51 -16.59 -3.66
C LEU A 103 5.15 -17.45 -2.57
N SER A 104 6.37 -17.96 -2.78
CA SER A 104 7.08 -18.72 -1.74
C SER A 104 7.34 -17.90 -0.47
N LEU A 105 7.68 -16.62 -0.62
CA LEU A 105 7.83 -15.71 0.52
C LEU A 105 6.50 -15.50 1.24
N GLN A 106 5.40 -15.34 0.51
CA GLN A 106 4.06 -15.19 1.08
C GLN A 106 3.62 -16.43 1.86
N GLU A 107 3.83 -17.63 1.31
CA GLU A 107 3.55 -18.90 1.98
C GLU A 107 4.35 -19.01 3.30
N SER A 108 5.64 -18.64 3.28
CA SER A 108 6.46 -18.62 4.50
C SER A 108 5.96 -17.63 5.56
N LEU A 109 5.49 -16.45 5.15
CA LEU A 109 4.88 -15.47 6.06
C LEU A 109 3.56 -15.96 6.64
N MET A 110 2.79 -16.74 5.88
CA MET A 110 1.56 -17.37 6.34
C MET A 110 1.83 -18.39 7.45
N ASP A 111 2.86 -19.22 7.30
CA ASP A 111 3.26 -20.19 8.32
C ASP A 111 3.69 -19.50 9.62
N PHE A 112 4.42 -18.40 9.51
CA PHE A 112 4.78 -17.56 10.65
C PHE A 112 3.56 -16.92 11.32
N TYR A 113 2.58 -16.45 10.55
CA TYR A 113 1.31 -15.98 11.10
C TYR A 113 0.66 -17.09 11.95
N TRP A 114 0.56 -18.32 11.43
CA TRP A 114 -0.04 -19.43 12.17
C TRP A 114 0.73 -19.76 13.44
N HIS A 115 2.06 -19.74 13.41
CA HIS A 115 2.90 -19.94 14.60
C HIS A 115 2.59 -18.92 15.72
N TYR A 116 2.30 -17.67 15.37
CA TYR A 116 1.96 -16.61 16.32
C TYR A 116 0.46 -16.44 16.58
N SER A 117 -0.41 -17.10 15.82
CA SER A 117 -1.86 -16.90 15.88
C SER A 117 -2.44 -17.12 17.28
N GLY A 118 -1.99 -18.16 17.99
CA GLY A 118 -2.42 -18.49 19.36
C GLY A 118 -1.63 -17.80 20.49
N LYS A 119 -0.56 -17.06 20.17
CA LYS A 119 0.21 -16.29 21.16
C LYS A 119 -0.37 -14.90 21.32
N GLU A 120 -0.31 -14.29 22.50
CA GLU A 120 -0.79 -12.90 22.67
C GLU A 120 0.08 -11.91 21.88
N THR A 121 1.40 -12.06 21.97
CA THR A 121 2.37 -11.13 21.38
C THR A 121 3.38 -11.84 20.50
N VAL A 122 3.97 -11.09 19.56
CA VAL A 122 5.14 -11.54 18.81
C VAL A 122 6.39 -11.25 19.65
N ASP A 123 7.20 -12.27 19.92
CA ASP A 123 8.46 -12.10 20.65
C ASP A 123 9.50 -11.29 19.85
N SER A 124 10.54 -10.79 20.52
CA SER A 124 11.54 -9.91 19.89
C SER A 124 12.22 -10.54 18.67
N TYR A 125 12.50 -11.84 18.73
CA TYR A 125 13.15 -12.56 17.65
C TYR A 125 12.20 -12.73 16.44
N GLY A 126 10.92 -13.03 16.70
CA GLY A 126 9.86 -13.04 15.70
C GLY A 126 9.67 -11.67 15.03
N LYS A 127 9.69 -10.58 15.81
CA LYS A 127 9.61 -9.21 15.26
C LYS A 127 10.76 -8.93 14.28
N GLU A 128 12.00 -9.27 14.65
CA GLU A 128 13.17 -9.05 13.78
C GLU A 128 13.06 -9.84 12.46
N ASN A 129 12.70 -11.12 12.53
CA ASN A 129 12.59 -11.98 11.35
C ASN A 129 11.43 -11.56 10.43
N LEU A 130 10.28 -11.20 11.00
CA LEU A 130 9.16 -10.66 10.24
C LEU A 130 9.52 -9.33 9.56
N CYS A 131 10.17 -8.40 10.27
CA CYS A 131 10.63 -7.14 9.67
C CYS A 131 11.60 -7.37 8.50
N ARG A 132 12.49 -8.37 8.60
CA ARG A 132 13.41 -8.74 7.53
C ARG A 132 12.65 -9.26 6.30
N ALA A 133 11.71 -10.18 6.49
CA ALA A 133 10.88 -10.71 5.40
C ALA A 133 9.97 -9.63 4.77
N ILE A 134 9.42 -8.73 5.59
CA ILE A 134 8.65 -7.57 5.11
C ILE A 134 9.52 -6.68 4.21
N SER A 135 10.76 -6.42 4.61
CA SER A 135 11.69 -5.60 3.80
C SER A 135 12.00 -6.23 2.44
N VAL A 136 12.18 -7.55 2.41
CA VAL A 136 12.32 -8.30 1.15
C VAL A 136 11.05 -8.19 0.30
N ALA A 137 9.87 -8.43 0.88
CA ALA A 137 8.60 -8.34 0.15
C ALA A 137 8.35 -6.95 -0.43
N LYS A 138 8.67 -5.87 0.30
CA LYS A 138 8.58 -4.48 -0.18
C LYS A 138 9.44 -4.29 -1.42
N GLN A 139 10.69 -4.75 -1.39
CA GLN A 139 11.58 -4.67 -2.54
C GLN A 139 11.04 -5.45 -3.74
N VAL A 140 10.44 -6.62 -3.54
CA VAL A 140 9.82 -7.41 -4.61
C VAL A 140 8.61 -6.68 -5.22
N PHE A 141 7.71 -6.10 -4.42
CA PHE A 141 6.58 -5.31 -4.93
C PHE A 141 7.03 -4.07 -5.70
N ASN A 142 8.05 -3.35 -5.21
CA ASN A 142 8.63 -2.20 -5.92
C ASN A 142 9.25 -2.63 -7.26
N THR A 143 9.88 -3.81 -7.31
CA THR A 143 10.45 -4.36 -8.54
C THR A 143 9.36 -4.73 -9.55
N LEU A 144 8.29 -5.41 -9.11
CA LEU A 144 7.14 -5.73 -9.95
C LEU A 144 6.44 -4.49 -10.49
N THR A 145 6.38 -3.42 -9.69
CA THR A 145 5.84 -2.11 -10.09
C THR A 145 6.62 -1.52 -11.27
N GLU A 146 7.95 -1.45 -11.18
CA GLU A 146 8.79 -0.94 -12.29
C GLU A 146 8.74 -1.81 -13.56
N TYR A 147 8.40 -3.10 -13.44
CA TYR A 147 8.22 -3.95 -14.62
C TYR A 147 7.00 -3.56 -15.47
N ILE A 148 6.00 -2.89 -14.88
CA ILE A 148 4.72 -2.59 -15.55
C ILE A 148 4.41 -1.11 -15.72
N GLN A 149 4.97 -0.22 -14.90
CA GLN A 149 4.74 1.22 -14.98
C GLN A 149 5.27 1.84 -16.28
N GLY A 150 4.63 2.92 -16.72
CA GLY A 150 4.84 3.49 -18.05
C GLY A 150 4.33 2.48 -19.07
N PRO A 151 3.00 2.36 -19.15
CA PRO A 151 2.28 1.08 -19.18
C PRO A 151 2.94 0.08 -20.14
N CYS A 152 3.27 -1.11 -19.62
CA CYS A 152 3.79 -2.24 -20.39
C CYS A 152 2.72 -3.36 -20.49
N PRO A 153 1.83 -3.33 -21.50
CA PRO A 153 0.64 -4.19 -21.53
C PRO A 153 0.97 -5.68 -21.51
N GLN A 154 2.06 -6.09 -22.16
CA GLN A 154 2.45 -7.49 -22.21
C GLN A 154 3.05 -7.98 -20.89
N ASN A 155 3.67 -7.11 -20.08
CA ASN A 155 4.08 -7.47 -18.72
C ASN A 155 2.87 -7.53 -17.79
N GLN A 156 1.95 -6.58 -17.88
CA GLN A 156 0.68 -6.62 -17.15
C GLN A 156 -0.11 -7.91 -17.45
N LEU A 157 -0.22 -8.30 -18.72
CA LEU A 157 -0.86 -9.56 -19.12
C LEU A 157 -0.09 -10.80 -18.64
N ALA A 158 1.25 -10.76 -18.62
CA ALA A 158 2.04 -11.88 -18.09
C ALA A 158 1.77 -12.08 -16.59
N LEU A 159 1.70 -10.99 -15.82
CA LEU A 159 1.34 -11.02 -14.40
C LEU A 159 -0.11 -11.48 -14.19
N ALA A 160 -1.05 -10.97 -14.97
CA ALA A 160 -2.47 -11.34 -14.89
C ALA A 160 -2.74 -12.83 -15.17
N ASN A 161 -1.92 -13.45 -16.03
CA ASN A 161 -2.00 -14.89 -16.34
C ASN A 161 -1.09 -15.77 -15.47
N SER A 162 -0.41 -15.18 -14.48
CA SER A 162 0.45 -15.87 -13.53
C SER A 162 -0.29 -16.21 -12.23
N ARG A 163 0.44 -16.75 -11.26
CA ARG A 163 -0.05 -17.01 -9.89
C ARG A 163 0.02 -15.77 -8.97
N LEU A 164 0.22 -14.58 -9.52
CA LEU A 164 0.27 -13.34 -8.74
C LEU A 164 -1.00 -13.17 -7.87
N TRP A 165 -2.17 -13.48 -8.41
CA TRP A 165 -3.44 -13.33 -7.69
C TRP A 165 -3.53 -14.24 -6.45
N ASP A 166 -2.94 -15.43 -6.49
CA ASP A 166 -2.83 -16.33 -5.33
C ASP A 166 -2.02 -15.64 -4.21
N ALA A 167 -0.86 -15.07 -4.55
CA ALA A 167 -0.01 -14.36 -3.60
C ALA A 167 -0.71 -13.13 -3.02
N ILE A 168 -1.41 -12.35 -3.84
CA ILE A 168 -2.16 -11.17 -3.38
C ILE A 168 -3.27 -11.56 -2.39
N ALA A 169 -4.03 -12.63 -2.66
CA ALA A 169 -5.04 -13.13 -1.74
C ALA A 169 -4.43 -13.54 -0.38
N GLY A 170 -3.28 -14.21 -0.41
CA GLY A 170 -2.53 -14.59 0.80
C GLY A 170 -2.05 -13.39 1.61
N PHE A 171 -1.52 -12.35 0.95
CA PHE A 171 -1.14 -11.11 1.61
C PHE A 171 -2.33 -10.35 2.21
N LEU A 172 -3.47 -10.29 1.52
CA LEU A 172 -4.69 -9.68 2.06
C LEU A 172 -5.13 -10.33 3.38
N TYR A 173 -5.04 -11.66 3.47
CA TYR A 173 -5.31 -12.38 4.70
C TYR A 173 -4.28 -12.01 5.80
N ILE A 174 -2.99 -12.08 5.49
CA ILE A 174 -1.92 -11.74 6.46
C ILE A 174 -2.11 -10.31 6.98
N PHE A 175 -2.37 -9.33 6.11
CA PHE A 175 -2.59 -7.95 6.51
C PHE A 175 -3.81 -7.81 7.41
N ALA A 176 -4.97 -8.37 7.03
CA ALA A 176 -6.19 -8.25 7.80
C ALA A 176 -6.03 -8.78 9.23
N HIS A 177 -5.40 -9.95 9.38
CA HIS A 177 -5.28 -10.60 10.67
C HIS A 177 -4.11 -10.07 11.51
N MET A 178 -2.95 -9.81 10.90
CA MET A 178 -1.80 -9.24 11.61
C MET A 178 -2.07 -7.79 12.03
N GLN A 179 -2.71 -6.96 11.21
CA GLN A 179 -3.01 -5.58 11.62
C GLN A 179 -3.90 -5.53 12.86
N ARG A 180 -4.95 -6.36 12.89
CA ARG A 180 -5.81 -6.48 14.07
C ARG A 180 -5.06 -6.97 15.30
N LYS A 181 -4.13 -7.92 15.16
CA LYS A 181 -3.33 -8.44 16.27
C LYS A 181 -2.33 -7.42 16.79
N LEU A 182 -1.51 -6.85 15.91
CA LEU A 182 -0.40 -5.96 16.26
C LEU A 182 -0.87 -4.61 16.82
N SER A 183 -2.09 -4.18 16.48
CA SER A 183 -2.68 -2.93 17.02
C SER A 183 -3.11 -3.02 18.48
N GLN A 184 -3.26 -4.23 19.03
CA GLN A 184 -3.72 -4.44 20.41
C GLN A 184 -2.60 -4.32 21.45
N ASP A 185 -1.35 -4.18 21.04
CA ASP A 185 -0.18 -4.11 21.93
C ASP A 185 0.73 -2.95 21.48
N PRO A 186 1.04 -1.97 22.36
CA PRO A 186 1.74 -0.80 21.89
C PRO A 186 3.23 -1.10 21.65
N THR A 187 3.76 -2.20 22.17
CA THR A 187 5.14 -2.64 21.92
C THR A 187 5.32 -3.20 20.50
N GLN A 188 4.23 -3.40 19.74
CA GLN A 188 4.25 -4.02 18.41
C GLN A 188 3.99 -3.03 17.27
N ILE A 189 3.90 -1.73 17.59
CA ILE A 189 3.54 -0.69 16.63
C ILE A 189 4.54 -0.50 15.49
N GLU A 190 5.83 -0.70 15.76
CA GLU A 190 6.85 -0.59 14.73
C GLU A 190 6.65 -1.68 13.67
N LEU A 191 6.37 -2.91 14.11
CA LEU A 191 6.04 -4.01 13.21
C LEU A 191 4.73 -3.74 12.46
N LEU A 192 3.70 -3.22 13.14
CA LEU A 192 2.44 -2.82 12.49
C LEU A 192 2.70 -1.79 11.37
N ARG A 193 3.52 -0.78 11.65
CA ARG A 193 3.88 0.26 10.69
C ARG A 193 4.60 -0.31 9.47
N GLU A 194 5.51 -1.26 9.64
CA GLU A 194 6.16 -1.93 8.52
C GLU A 194 5.18 -2.77 7.68
N PHE A 195 4.22 -3.46 8.31
CA PHE A 195 3.14 -4.13 7.57
C PHE A 195 2.28 -3.15 6.77
N MET A 196 1.93 -1.98 7.32
CA MET A 196 1.17 -0.95 6.59
C MET A 196 1.97 -0.40 5.40
N LYS A 197 3.29 -0.18 5.55
CA LYS A 197 4.14 0.22 4.43
C LYS A 197 4.17 -0.85 3.33
N LEU A 198 4.30 -2.12 3.69
CA LEU A 198 4.25 -3.23 2.73
C LEU A 198 2.91 -3.32 2.00
N GLN A 199 1.80 -3.15 2.72
CA GLN A 199 0.48 -3.14 2.11
C GLN A 199 0.31 -1.94 1.15
N LYS A 200 0.87 -0.76 1.47
CA LYS A 200 0.92 0.38 0.54
C LYS A 200 1.68 0.03 -0.75
N ASP A 201 2.87 -0.56 -0.66
CA ASP A 201 3.68 -0.95 -1.82
C ASP A 201 2.92 -1.99 -2.70
N MET A 202 2.21 -2.93 -2.07
CA MET A 202 1.33 -3.87 -2.79
C MET A 202 0.19 -3.15 -3.53
N ILE A 203 -0.49 -2.20 -2.89
CA ILE A 203 -1.60 -1.45 -3.50
C ILE A 203 -1.10 -0.60 -4.68
N ILE A 204 0.08 0.02 -4.57
CA ILE A 204 0.69 0.78 -5.66
C ILE A 204 0.98 -0.12 -6.87
N MET A 205 1.44 -1.36 -6.65
CA MET A 205 1.61 -2.34 -7.72
C MET A 205 0.26 -2.67 -8.39
N LEU A 206 -0.81 -2.87 -7.62
CA LEU A 206 -2.16 -3.11 -8.15
C LEU A 206 -2.71 -1.90 -8.93
N LEU A 207 -2.45 -0.66 -8.48
CA LEU A 207 -2.78 0.55 -9.24
C LEU A 207 -2.02 0.60 -10.58
N SER A 208 -0.74 0.23 -10.57
CA SER A 208 0.10 0.18 -11.77
C SER A 208 -0.35 -0.93 -12.75
N MET A 209 -1.00 -1.98 -12.26
CA MET A 209 -1.65 -3.00 -13.09
C MET A 209 -2.88 -2.48 -13.84
N LEU A 210 -3.55 -1.43 -13.36
CA LEU A 210 -4.69 -0.79 -14.03
C LEU A 210 -4.29 0.33 -14.99
N GLU A 211 -3.05 0.80 -14.93
CA GLU A 211 -2.54 1.86 -15.80
C GLU A 211 -2.70 1.49 -17.28
N GLY A 212 -3.30 2.38 -18.08
CA GLY A 212 -3.52 2.18 -19.51
C GLY A 212 -4.53 1.08 -19.87
N ASN A 213 -5.29 0.52 -18.91
CA ASN A 213 -6.25 -0.54 -19.21
C ASN A 213 -7.58 -0.01 -19.76
N VAL A 214 -8.25 -0.87 -20.52
CA VAL A 214 -9.58 -0.60 -21.07
C VAL A 214 -10.69 -0.92 -20.07
N LEU A 215 -11.85 -0.25 -20.22
CA LEU A 215 -13.06 -0.56 -19.48
C LEU A 215 -13.46 -2.03 -19.67
N ASN A 216 -13.90 -2.70 -18.60
CA ASN A 216 -14.25 -4.12 -18.58
C ASN A 216 -13.13 -5.06 -19.09
N GLY A 217 -11.86 -4.65 -18.95
CA GLY A 217 -10.70 -5.46 -19.31
C GLY A 217 -10.50 -6.68 -18.37
N PRO A 218 -9.73 -7.69 -18.82
CA PRO A 218 -9.49 -8.90 -18.04
C PRO A 218 -8.79 -8.64 -16.71
N ILE A 219 -7.86 -7.67 -16.65
CA ILE A 219 -7.12 -7.34 -15.42
C ILE A 219 -8.05 -6.77 -14.35
N GLY A 220 -8.89 -5.78 -14.71
CA GLY A 220 -9.89 -5.23 -13.80
C GLY A 220 -10.86 -6.30 -13.31
N LYS A 221 -11.31 -7.20 -14.19
CA LYS A 221 -12.18 -8.31 -13.81
C LYS A 221 -11.51 -9.26 -12.81
N GLN A 222 -10.28 -9.71 -13.07
CA GLN A 222 -9.55 -10.60 -12.17
C GLN A 222 -9.27 -9.95 -10.82
N MET A 223 -8.95 -8.66 -10.80
CA MET A 223 -8.76 -7.91 -9.55
C MET A 223 -10.06 -7.86 -8.73
N VAL A 224 -11.21 -7.62 -9.36
CA VAL A 224 -12.51 -7.71 -8.68
C VAL A 224 -12.72 -9.13 -8.15
N ASP A 225 -12.47 -10.16 -8.95
CA ASP A 225 -12.65 -11.55 -8.53
C ASP A 225 -11.79 -11.86 -7.28
N THR A 226 -10.50 -11.49 -7.26
CA THR A 226 -9.61 -11.67 -6.10
C THR A 226 -10.09 -10.91 -4.85
N LEU A 227 -10.51 -9.64 -5.00
CA LEU A 227 -11.01 -8.85 -3.86
C LEU A 227 -12.31 -9.43 -3.29
N ILE A 228 -13.19 -9.96 -4.13
CA ILE A 228 -14.45 -10.56 -3.71
C ILE A 228 -14.23 -11.94 -3.08
N GLU A 229 -13.31 -12.75 -3.62
CA GLU A 229 -12.89 -14.01 -2.99
C GLU A 229 -12.29 -13.76 -1.59
N SER A 230 -11.57 -12.66 -1.42
CA SER A 230 -10.99 -12.21 -0.14
C SER A 230 -11.86 -11.19 0.60
N GLN A 231 -13.17 -11.13 0.33
CA GLN A 231 -14.06 -10.06 0.79
C GLN A 231 -14.01 -9.84 2.31
N VAL A 232 -13.98 -10.91 3.11
CA VAL A 232 -13.92 -10.80 4.58
C VAL A 232 -12.64 -10.08 5.03
N ASN A 233 -11.50 -10.41 4.41
CA ASN A 233 -10.21 -9.79 4.72
C ASN A 233 -10.21 -8.31 4.32
N VAL A 234 -10.74 -8.00 3.13
CA VAL A 234 -10.85 -6.62 2.64
C VAL A 234 -11.74 -5.79 3.57
N GLU A 235 -12.87 -6.33 4.02
CA GLU A 235 -13.76 -5.64 4.97
C GLU A 235 -13.07 -5.35 6.32
N LEU A 236 -12.28 -6.29 6.83
CA LEU A 236 -11.50 -6.07 8.06
C LEU A 236 -10.48 -4.93 7.89
N LEU A 237 -9.80 -4.87 6.74
CA LEU A 237 -8.87 -3.79 6.42
C LEU A 237 -9.59 -2.43 6.30
N LEU A 238 -10.74 -2.38 5.62
CA LEU A 238 -11.53 -1.16 5.48
C LEU A 238 -12.07 -0.69 6.84
N GLN A 239 -12.55 -1.60 7.68
CA GLN A 239 -13.00 -1.27 9.04
C GLN A 239 -11.84 -0.72 9.88
N PHE A 240 -10.65 -1.35 9.80
CA PHE A 240 -9.47 -0.88 10.49
C PHE A 240 -9.15 0.58 10.11
N PHE A 241 -9.08 0.90 8.82
CA PHE A 241 -8.82 2.28 8.39
C PHE A 241 -9.94 3.24 8.80
N ASP A 242 -11.21 2.87 8.62
CA ASP A 242 -12.35 3.72 8.98
C ASP A 242 -12.29 4.14 10.46
N ILE A 243 -11.99 3.19 11.37
CA ILE A 243 -11.83 3.45 12.80
C ILE A 243 -10.74 4.50 13.07
N PHE A 244 -9.55 4.32 12.52
CA PHE A 244 -8.40 5.18 12.84
C PHE A 244 -8.38 6.52 12.09
N LEU A 245 -9.07 6.64 10.96
CA LEU A 245 -9.22 7.92 10.26
C LEU A 245 -10.09 8.89 11.04
N LYS A 246 -11.25 8.41 11.51
CA LYS A 246 -12.24 9.18 12.27
C LYS A 246 -11.74 9.62 13.65
N ILE A 247 -10.66 9.03 14.15
CA ILE A 247 -10.11 9.38 15.47
C ILE A 247 -9.63 10.83 15.48
N LYS A 248 -9.05 11.34 14.39
CA LYS A 248 -8.63 12.76 14.30
C LYS A 248 -9.83 13.70 14.42
N ASP A 249 -10.95 13.39 13.77
CA ASP A 249 -12.16 14.21 13.83
C ASP A 249 -12.79 14.19 15.23
N LEU A 250 -12.70 13.05 15.92
CA LEU A 250 -13.12 12.93 17.32
C LEU A 250 -12.25 13.82 18.22
N THR A 251 -10.93 13.66 18.17
CA THR A 251 -9.99 14.33 19.09
C THR A 251 -9.88 15.83 18.87
N THR A 252 -10.23 16.33 17.67
CA THR A 252 -10.22 17.75 17.36
C THR A 252 -11.55 18.47 17.62
N SER A 253 -12.64 17.73 17.89
CA SER A 253 -13.95 18.32 18.12
C SER A 253 -14.03 19.15 19.40
N GLU A 254 -14.79 20.26 19.38
CA GLU A 254 -14.98 21.12 20.56
C GLU A 254 -15.54 20.34 21.75
N ALA A 255 -16.50 19.44 21.50
CA ALA A 255 -17.09 18.58 22.52
C ALA A 255 -16.07 17.63 23.16
N PHE A 256 -15.03 17.22 22.42
CA PHE A 256 -13.95 16.41 22.96
C PHE A 256 -13.01 17.24 23.84
N GLN A 257 -12.70 18.46 23.41
CA GLN A 257 -11.84 19.38 24.16
C GLN A 257 -12.46 19.82 25.51
N GLU A 258 -13.79 19.75 25.66
CA GLU A 258 -14.44 19.98 26.95
C GLU A 258 -14.07 18.94 28.02
N TYR A 259 -13.68 17.72 27.62
CA TYR A 259 -13.24 16.67 28.55
C TYR A 259 -11.81 16.89 29.05
N ASP A 260 -10.94 17.54 28.26
CA ASP A 260 -9.59 17.97 28.66
C ASP A 260 -9.59 19.44 29.11
N ALA A 261 -10.34 19.73 30.18
CA ALA A 261 -10.54 21.10 30.67
C ALA A 261 -9.24 21.78 31.15
N ASN A 262 -8.26 20.98 31.59
CA ASN A 262 -6.94 21.45 32.02
C ASN A 262 -5.92 21.53 30.87
N LYS A 263 -6.27 21.05 29.66
CA LYS A 263 -5.43 21.05 28.45
C LYS A 263 -4.09 20.37 28.69
N ASP A 264 -4.08 19.32 29.50
CA ASP A 264 -2.86 18.57 29.77
C ASP A 264 -2.57 17.50 28.72
N GLY A 265 -3.50 17.29 27.77
CA GLY A 265 -3.39 16.31 26.69
C GLY A 265 -3.78 14.89 27.12
N PHE A 266 -4.23 14.69 28.35
CA PHE A 266 -4.62 13.39 28.88
C PHE A 266 -6.12 13.33 29.18
N ILE A 267 -6.71 12.19 28.88
CA ILE A 267 -8.11 11.89 29.24
C ILE A 267 -8.20 10.50 29.85
N SER A 268 -9.20 10.26 30.70
CA SER A 268 -9.44 8.91 31.20
C SER A 268 -10.15 8.04 30.16
N PRO A 269 -9.96 6.71 30.18
CA PRO A 269 -10.69 5.78 29.31
C PRO A 269 -12.22 5.93 29.39
N LYS A 270 -12.74 6.29 30.57
CA LYS A 270 -14.18 6.52 30.78
C LYS A 270 -14.67 7.79 30.08
N GLU A 271 -13.88 8.87 30.11
CA GLU A 271 -14.19 10.11 29.39
C GLU A 271 -14.07 9.90 27.89
N PHE A 272 -13.02 9.21 27.44
CA PHE A 272 -12.83 8.86 26.03
C PHE A 272 -14.01 8.05 25.49
N ARG A 273 -14.47 7.05 26.25
CA ARG A 273 -15.66 6.26 25.89
C ARG A 273 -16.93 7.11 25.81
N ARG A 274 -17.15 8.02 26.78
CA ARG A 274 -18.30 8.93 26.76
C ARG A 274 -18.27 9.88 25.56
N ALA A 275 -17.10 10.39 25.19
CA ALA A 275 -16.94 11.25 24.03
C ALA A 275 -17.28 10.51 22.72
N MET A 276 -16.82 9.25 22.57
CA MET A 276 -17.20 8.41 21.42
C MET A 276 -18.70 8.13 21.37
N GLU A 277 -19.32 7.80 22.52
CA GLU A 277 -20.77 7.56 22.63
C GLU A 277 -21.58 8.81 22.26
N ALA A 278 -21.09 10.00 22.60
CA ALA A 278 -21.75 11.26 22.29
C ALA A 278 -21.76 11.56 20.78
N GLN A 279 -20.68 11.25 20.06
CA GLN A 279 -20.59 11.50 18.62
C GLN A 279 -21.38 10.48 17.77
N LYS A 280 -21.68 9.28 18.28
CA LYS A 280 -22.41 8.21 17.56
C LYS A 280 -21.77 7.78 16.23
N VAL A 281 -20.46 8.01 16.09
CA VAL A 281 -19.68 7.65 14.90
C VAL A 281 -19.20 6.19 14.94
N TYR A 282 -18.99 5.66 16.15
CA TYR A 282 -18.44 4.32 16.39
C TYR A 282 -19.50 3.35 16.91
N THR A 283 -19.37 2.07 16.58
CA THR A 283 -20.16 1.01 17.23
C THR A 283 -19.56 0.66 18.60
N ASN A 284 -20.33 -0.01 19.47
CA ASN A 284 -19.81 -0.47 20.76
C ASN A 284 -18.58 -1.37 20.61
N GLN A 285 -18.54 -2.21 19.58
CA GLN A 285 -17.40 -3.08 19.32
C GLN A 285 -16.16 -2.29 18.89
N ASP A 286 -16.34 -1.23 18.09
CA ASP A 286 -15.24 -0.35 17.69
C ASP A 286 -14.70 0.41 18.89
N MET A 287 -15.58 0.91 19.76
CA MET A 287 -15.18 1.61 20.99
C MET A 287 -14.37 0.70 21.92
N ASP A 288 -14.84 -0.52 22.16
CA ASP A 288 -14.11 -1.50 22.98
C ASP A 288 -12.76 -1.87 22.35
N TYR A 289 -12.71 -2.00 21.02
CA TYR A 289 -11.47 -2.24 20.28
C TYR A 289 -10.48 -1.08 20.40
N ILE A 290 -10.93 0.16 20.20
CA ILE A 290 -10.09 1.36 20.35
C ILE A 290 -9.53 1.42 21.78
N LEU A 291 -10.38 1.27 22.80
CA LEU A 291 -9.95 1.34 24.21
C LEU A 291 -8.88 0.31 24.54
N ASN A 292 -8.99 -0.92 24.01
CA ASN A 292 -7.96 -1.94 24.15
C ASN A 292 -6.66 -1.60 23.42
N CYS A 293 -6.70 -0.77 22.37
CA CYS A 293 -5.50 -0.31 21.66
C CYS A 293 -4.78 0.85 22.39
N VAL A 294 -5.47 1.56 23.30
CA VAL A 294 -4.96 2.81 23.89
C VAL A 294 -4.53 2.64 25.36
N ASP A 295 -5.28 1.89 26.18
CA ASP A 295 -5.04 1.77 27.63
C ASP A 295 -4.48 0.38 28.01
N ILE A 296 -3.29 0.06 27.48
CA ILE A 296 -2.73 -1.30 27.59
C ILE A 296 -1.98 -1.51 28.91
N ASN A 297 -1.44 -0.44 29.51
CA ASN A 297 -0.82 -0.47 30.84
C ASN A 297 -1.84 -0.28 31.98
N GLN A 298 -3.12 -0.01 31.65
CA GLN A 298 -4.21 0.24 32.60
C GLN A 298 -3.86 1.35 33.61
N ASP A 299 -3.03 2.32 33.21
CA ASP A 299 -2.68 3.44 34.07
C ASP A 299 -3.80 4.50 34.15
N GLY A 300 -4.84 4.32 33.32
CA GLY A 300 -6.04 5.15 33.29
C GLY A 300 -5.82 6.53 32.67
N LYS A 301 -4.73 6.73 31.93
CA LYS A 301 -4.40 7.96 31.20
C LYS A 301 -4.18 7.68 29.72
N ILE A 302 -4.91 8.38 28.88
CA ILE A 302 -4.80 8.30 27.43
C ILE A 302 -4.18 9.59 26.91
N ASP A 303 -2.97 9.51 26.34
CA ASP A 303 -2.43 10.56 25.48
C ASP A 303 -3.08 10.45 24.10
N PHE A 304 -4.13 11.24 23.89
CA PHE A 304 -4.90 11.18 22.65
C PHE A 304 -4.16 11.82 21.47
N MET A 305 -3.16 12.68 21.72
CA MET A 305 -2.32 13.28 20.68
C MET A 305 -1.35 12.25 20.13
N GLU A 306 -0.60 11.57 21.00
CA GLU A 306 0.30 10.48 20.62
C GLU A 306 -0.50 9.39 19.88
N PHE A 307 -1.65 9.01 20.42
CA PHE A 307 -2.52 8.01 19.80
C PHE A 307 -2.97 8.40 18.38
N THR A 308 -3.35 9.67 18.18
CA THR A 308 -3.72 10.18 16.85
C THR A 308 -2.53 10.10 15.91
N GLU A 309 -1.36 10.65 16.26
CA GLU A 309 -0.18 10.60 15.38
C GLU A 309 0.24 9.17 15.02
N ARG A 310 0.11 8.27 15.98
CA ARG A 310 0.54 6.88 15.90
C ARG A 310 -0.31 6.03 14.98
N PHE A 311 -1.63 6.20 14.99
CA PHE A 311 -2.55 5.37 14.20
C PHE A 311 -3.16 6.10 13.02
N HIS A 312 -3.53 7.39 13.16
CA HIS A 312 -4.14 8.15 12.09
C HIS A 312 -3.21 8.35 10.90
N ASN A 313 -1.97 8.82 11.12
CA ASN A 313 -1.07 9.16 10.02
C ASN A 313 -0.72 7.95 9.15
N PRO A 314 -0.32 6.78 9.71
CA PRO A 314 -0.12 5.59 8.90
C PRO A 314 -1.40 5.11 8.21
N ALA A 315 -2.56 5.17 8.88
CA ALA A 315 -3.84 4.75 8.31
C ALA A 315 -4.30 5.66 7.16
N ARG A 316 -4.00 6.97 7.24
CA ARG A 316 -4.30 7.96 6.20
C ARG A 316 -3.50 7.70 4.92
N ASP A 317 -2.19 7.50 5.05
CA ASP A 317 -1.31 7.27 3.88
C ASP A 317 -1.72 6.01 3.10
N ILE A 318 -1.92 4.89 3.81
CA ILE A 318 -2.39 3.66 3.16
C ILE A 318 -3.85 3.72 2.72
N GLY A 319 -4.71 4.33 3.55
CA GLY A 319 -6.13 4.46 3.30
C GLY A 319 -6.40 5.23 2.01
N PHE A 320 -5.63 6.28 1.74
CA PHE A 320 -5.76 7.02 0.48
C PHE A 320 -5.54 6.11 -0.73
N ASN A 321 -4.45 5.33 -0.75
CA ASN A 321 -4.14 4.40 -1.85
C ASN A 321 -5.23 3.32 -2.03
N MET A 322 -5.77 2.79 -0.93
CA MET A 322 -6.88 1.84 -0.97
C MET A 322 -8.17 2.48 -1.51
N ALA A 323 -8.47 3.73 -1.13
CA ALA A 323 -9.61 4.48 -1.66
C ALA A 323 -9.47 4.77 -3.15
N VAL A 324 -8.25 5.12 -3.62
CA VAL A 324 -7.93 5.28 -5.04
C VAL A 324 -8.13 3.95 -5.78
N LEU A 325 -7.63 2.84 -5.25
CA LEU A 325 -7.78 1.52 -5.89
C LEU A 325 -9.24 1.13 -6.09
N LEU A 326 -10.06 1.25 -5.03
CA LEU A 326 -11.48 0.91 -5.10
C LEU A 326 -12.25 1.85 -6.04
N THR A 327 -11.98 3.15 -5.98
CA THR A 327 -12.58 4.14 -6.89
C THR A 327 -12.20 3.84 -8.34
N ASN A 328 -10.90 3.66 -8.62
CA ASN A 328 -10.41 3.38 -9.96
C ASN A 328 -11.01 2.09 -10.53
N LEU A 329 -11.02 1.01 -9.74
CA LEU A 329 -11.61 -0.26 -10.14
C LEU A 329 -13.11 -0.16 -10.41
N SER A 330 -13.84 0.63 -9.62
CA SER A 330 -15.27 0.88 -9.83
C SER A 330 -15.57 1.58 -11.15
N GLU A 331 -14.67 2.45 -11.59
CA GLU A 331 -14.80 3.13 -12.88
C GLU A 331 -14.44 2.21 -14.06
N HIS A 332 -13.48 1.29 -13.86
CA HIS A 332 -13.16 0.27 -14.85
C HIS A 332 -14.23 -0.83 -14.97
N MET A 333 -14.96 -1.11 -13.89
CA MET A 333 -15.96 -2.18 -13.76
C MET A 333 -17.32 -1.64 -13.27
N PRO A 334 -17.94 -0.65 -13.96
CA PRO A 334 -19.07 0.13 -13.42
C PRO A 334 -20.35 -0.68 -13.18
N HIS A 335 -20.49 -1.84 -13.81
CA HIS A 335 -21.68 -2.68 -13.74
C HIS A 335 -21.51 -3.93 -12.87
N ASP A 336 -20.38 -4.10 -12.18
CA ASP A 336 -20.20 -5.24 -11.28
C ASP A 336 -20.88 -4.98 -9.91
N ILE A 337 -22.01 -5.65 -9.71
CA ILE A 337 -22.82 -5.54 -8.48
C ILE A 337 -22.06 -6.02 -7.25
N ARG A 338 -21.13 -6.97 -7.38
CA ARG A 338 -20.35 -7.50 -6.25
C ARG A 338 -19.40 -6.42 -5.73
N LEU A 339 -18.73 -5.71 -6.65
CA LEU A 339 -17.87 -4.58 -6.32
C LEU A 339 -18.67 -3.44 -5.68
N GLN A 340 -19.83 -3.09 -6.24
CA GLN A 340 -20.69 -2.05 -5.66
C GLN A 340 -21.07 -2.37 -4.20
N ARG A 341 -21.42 -3.63 -3.90
CA ARG A 341 -21.73 -4.07 -2.52
C ARG A 341 -20.52 -3.94 -1.58
N LEU A 342 -19.31 -4.22 -2.07
CA LEU A 342 -18.09 -4.04 -1.28
C LEU A 342 -17.83 -2.55 -1.00
N MET A 343 -18.02 -1.68 -2.01
CA MET A 343 -17.90 -0.23 -1.84
C MET A 343 -18.94 0.32 -0.87
N ASP A 344 -20.18 -0.18 -0.90
CA ASP A 344 -21.24 0.21 0.04
C ASP A 344 -20.85 -0.08 1.50
N LYS A 345 -20.19 -1.21 1.76
CA LYS A 345 -19.66 -1.54 3.08
C LYS A 345 -18.52 -0.60 3.51
N GLY A 346 -17.70 -0.16 2.55
CA GLY A 346 -16.62 0.80 2.76
C GLY A 346 -17.02 2.27 2.59
N LYS A 347 -18.32 2.60 2.49
CA LYS A 347 -18.77 3.94 2.09
C LYS A 347 -18.27 5.05 3.00
N SER A 348 -18.28 4.80 4.31
CA SER A 348 -17.76 5.75 5.31
C SER A 348 -16.28 6.06 5.06
N PHE A 349 -15.46 5.02 4.91
CA PHE A 349 -14.04 5.13 4.59
C PHE A 349 -13.80 5.88 3.27
N LEU A 350 -14.56 5.56 2.22
CA LEU A 350 -14.43 6.22 0.91
C LEU A 350 -14.82 7.70 1.00
N SER A 351 -15.86 8.03 1.77
CA SER A 351 -16.32 9.42 1.93
C SER A 351 -15.29 10.31 2.61
N TYR A 352 -14.47 9.77 3.52
CA TYR A 352 -13.40 10.50 4.19
C TYR A 352 -12.37 11.08 3.18
N PHE A 353 -12.03 10.32 2.15
CA PHE A 353 -11.06 10.75 1.14
C PHE A 353 -11.66 11.50 -0.04
N GLN A 354 -12.98 11.64 -0.12
CA GLN A 354 -13.65 12.23 -1.28
C GLN A 354 -13.16 13.65 -1.60
N ASP A 355 -12.99 14.49 -0.57
CA ASP A 355 -12.52 15.87 -0.73
C ASP A 355 -11.00 15.98 -1.00
N HIS A 356 -10.25 14.90 -0.71
CA HIS A 356 -8.81 14.81 -0.91
C HIS A 356 -8.43 14.07 -2.20
N LEU A 357 -9.41 13.53 -2.92
CA LEU A 357 -9.19 12.75 -4.14
C LEU A 357 -9.28 13.66 -5.37
N GLY A 358 -8.12 14.01 -5.92
CA GLY A 358 -8.02 14.66 -7.22
C GLY A 358 -8.23 13.67 -8.36
N ARG A 359 -8.93 14.12 -9.40
CA ARG A 359 -9.16 13.36 -10.64
C ARG A 359 -8.97 14.28 -11.84
N ILE A 360 -8.13 13.85 -12.79
CA ILE A 360 -7.97 14.49 -14.09
C ILE A 360 -8.08 13.47 -15.21
N GLU A 361 -8.53 13.93 -16.38
CA GLU A 361 -8.56 13.15 -17.62
C GLU A 361 -7.54 13.72 -18.58
N ILE A 362 -6.61 12.87 -19.04
CA ILE A 362 -5.56 13.22 -19.98
C ILE A 362 -5.66 12.35 -21.22
N LYS A 363 -5.24 12.87 -22.38
CA LYS A 363 -5.13 12.06 -23.59
C LYS A 363 -3.74 11.42 -23.62
N GLY A 364 -3.69 10.10 -23.42
CA GLY A 364 -2.45 9.33 -23.41
C GLY A 364 -1.80 9.24 -24.80
N GLY A 365 -0.55 8.76 -24.84
CA GLY A 365 0.23 8.64 -26.08
C GLY A 365 -0.40 7.71 -27.14
N ALA A 366 -1.24 6.76 -26.70
CA ALA A 366 -2.02 5.87 -27.57
C ALA A 366 -3.30 6.52 -28.14
N GLY A 367 -3.59 7.77 -27.78
CA GLY A 367 -4.74 8.54 -28.26
C GLY A 367 -6.05 8.31 -27.49
N TYR A 368 -6.04 7.44 -26.47
CA TYR A 368 -7.17 7.20 -25.57
C TYR A 368 -7.16 8.18 -24.39
N ILE A 369 -8.33 8.38 -23.78
CA ILE A 369 -8.46 9.16 -22.54
C ILE A 369 -8.08 8.24 -21.37
N GLU A 370 -7.15 8.71 -20.56
CA GLU A 370 -6.68 8.08 -19.34
C GLU A 370 -7.08 8.95 -18.15
N ARG A 371 -7.34 8.30 -17.01
CA ARG A 371 -7.65 8.98 -15.75
C ARG A 371 -6.48 8.88 -14.81
N VAL A 372 -6.12 10.01 -14.24
CA VAL A 372 -5.09 10.09 -13.21
C VAL A 372 -5.73 10.54 -11.91
N TYR A 373 -5.42 9.80 -10.84
CA TYR A 373 -5.85 10.09 -9.49
C TYR A 373 -4.64 10.55 -8.68
N PHE A 374 -4.83 11.55 -7.83
CA PHE A 374 -3.76 12.09 -6.99
C PHE A 374 -4.33 12.67 -5.70
N GLU A 375 -3.51 12.74 -4.66
CA GLU A 375 -3.89 13.34 -3.39
C GLU A 375 -3.85 14.87 -3.49
N ILE A 376 -4.90 15.52 -3.01
CA ILE A 376 -4.93 16.96 -2.75
C ILE A 376 -4.80 17.14 -1.24
N THR A 377 -3.78 17.90 -0.80
CA THR A 377 -3.53 18.12 0.62
C THR A 377 -4.56 19.07 1.24
N GLU A 378 -4.83 18.88 2.52
CA GLU A 378 -5.74 19.74 3.31
C GLU A 378 -5.30 21.22 3.22
N SER A 379 -3.98 21.49 3.32
CA SER A 379 -3.43 22.84 3.19
C SER A 379 -3.70 23.47 1.81
N ASN A 380 -3.59 22.71 0.72
CA ASN A 380 -3.86 23.23 -0.62
C ASN A 380 -5.34 23.57 -0.79
N ILE A 381 -6.24 22.76 -0.22
CA ILE A 381 -7.70 23.01 -0.24
C ILE A 381 -8.03 24.28 0.53
N GLU A 382 -7.43 24.48 1.71
CA GLU A 382 -7.62 25.69 2.52
C GLU A 382 -7.11 26.94 1.80
N GLN A 383 -5.91 26.87 1.22
CA GLN A 383 -5.31 27.98 0.46
C GLN A 383 -6.16 28.37 -0.74
N TRP A 384 -6.59 27.39 -1.54
CA TRP A 384 -7.48 27.59 -2.68
C TRP A 384 -8.84 28.19 -2.29
N ASN A 385 -9.28 27.94 -1.06
CA ASN A 385 -10.55 28.45 -0.55
C ASN A 385 -10.51 29.88 -0.01
N LYS A 386 -9.33 30.51 0.08
CA LYS A 386 -9.17 31.89 0.57
C LYS A 386 -9.93 32.88 -0.34
N PRO A 387 -10.53 33.94 0.23
CA PRO A 387 -11.34 34.89 -0.54
C PRO A 387 -10.61 35.53 -1.72
N HIS A 388 -9.34 35.91 -1.56
CA HIS A 388 -8.55 36.55 -2.61
C HIS A 388 -8.33 35.63 -3.81
N ILE A 389 -7.97 34.35 -3.61
CA ILE A 389 -7.83 33.37 -4.70
C ILE A 389 -9.17 33.14 -5.41
N LYS A 390 -10.27 33.09 -4.67
CA LYS A 390 -11.62 32.96 -5.26
C LYS A 390 -11.99 34.16 -6.13
N GLU A 391 -11.64 35.36 -5.71
CA GLU A 391 -11.84 36.58 -6.49
C GLU A 391 -10.93 36.63 -7.73
N SER A 392 -9.65 36.28 -7.59
CA SER A 392 -8.68 36.16 -8.70
C SER A 392 -9.17 35.17 -9.75
N LYS A 393 -9.59 33.97 -9.33
CA LYS A 393 -10.23 32.97 -10.22
C LYS A 393 -11.45 33.51 -10.93
N LYS A 394 -12.32 34.25 -10.23
CA LYS A 394 -13.53 34.82 -10.83
C LYS A 394 -13.18 35.86 -11.91
N ALA A 395 -12.18 36.70 -11.65
CA ALA A 395 -11.67 37.68 -12.62
C ALA A 395 -11.08 36.99 -13.85
N PHE A 396 -10.25 35.96 -13.66
CA PHE A 396 -9.70 35.14 -14.73
C PHE A 396 -10.80 34.50 -15.61
N LEU A 397 -11.81 33.87 -14.99
CA LEU A 397 -12.91 33.26 -15.75
C LEU A 397 -13.68 34.29 -16.58
N HIS A 398 -13.85 35.53 -16.11
CA HIS A 398 -14.47 36.59 -16.91
C HIS A 398 -13.61 37.03 -18.10
N LEU A 399 -12.28 36.95 -17.99
CA LEU A 399 -11.35 37.32 -19.06
C LEU A 399 -11.35 36.26 -20.17
N VAL A 400 -11.25 34.97 -19.81
CA VAL A 400 -11.12 33.86 -20.76
C VAL A 400 -12.40 33.56 -21.55
N VAL A 401 -13.59 33.89 -21.01
CA VAL A 401 -14.86 33.67 -21.72
C VAL A 401 -14.97 34.50 -23.01
N ASN A 402 -14.27 35.63 -23.08
CA ASN A 402 -14.26 36.47 -24.29
C ASN A 402 -13.22 36.02 -25.33
N GLU A 403 -12.32 35.10 -24.96
CA GLU A 403 -11.33 34.57 -25.89
C GLU A 403 -12.00 33.62 -26.90
N THR A 404 -11.55 33.64 -28.15
CA THR A 404 -12.12 32.79 -29.22
C THR A 404 -11.16 31.72 -29.70
N ASP A 405 -9.86 31.86 -29.48
CA ASP A 405 -8.86 30.84 -29.80
C ASP A 405 -8.69 29.83 -28.65
N ASP A 406 -8.94 28.55 -28.94
CA ASP A 406 -8.81 27.46 -27.97
C ASP A 406 -7.36 27.25 -27.49
N LYS A 407 -6.35 27.56 -28.32
CA LYS A 407 -4.94 27.45 -27.89
C LYS A 407 -4.57 28.54 -26.91
N GLU A 408 -4.93 29.78 -27.24
CA GLU A 408 -4.66 30.93 -26.35
C GLU A 408 -5.41 30.78 -25.03
N LYS A 409 -6.63 30.23 -25.03
CA LYS A 409 -7.36 29.87 -23.79
C LYS A 409 -6.58 28.92 -22.90
N LEU A 410 -6.02 27.85 -23.47
CA LEU A 410 -5.26 26.87 -22.71
C LEU A 410 -3.94 27.45 -22.19
N GLU A 411 -3.27 28.28 -22.99
CA GLU A 411 -2.05 28.97 -22.57
C GLU A 411 -2.31 29.96 -21.43
N GLN A 412 -3.36 30.79 -21.54
CA GLN A 412 -3.79 31.68 -20.46
C GLN A 412 -4.18 30.92 -19.19
N PHE A 413 -4.82 29.75 -19.32
CA PHE A 413 -5.14 28.89 -18.18
C PHE A 413 -3.90 28.33 -17.48
N ILE A 414 -2.88 27.91 -18.23
CA ILE A 414 -1.61 27.47 -17.65
C ILE A 414 -0.92 28.63 -16.94
N ASN A 415 -0.84 29.80 -17.57
CA ASN A 415 -0.25 30.99 -16.96
C ASN A 415 -0.96 31.37 -15.65
N PHE A 416 -2.30 31.34 -15.62
CA PHE A 416 -3.05 31.56 -14.39
C PHE A 416 -2.71 30.53 -13.30
N CYS A 417 -2.56 29.25 -13.66
CA CYS A 417 -2.15 28.21 -12.72
C CYS A 417 -0.74 28.48 -12.16
N GLU A 418 0.22 28.89 -13.01
CA GLU A 418 1.58 29.23 -12.59
C GLU A 418 1.62 30.46 -11.68
N ASP A 419 0.87 31.51 -12.04
CA ASP A 419 0.74 32.73 -11.23
C ASP A 419 0.13 32.42 -9.86
N THR A 420 -0.89 31.55 -9.81
CA THR A 420 -1.54 31.15 -8.56
C THR A 420 -0.65 30.32 -7.64
N ILE A 421 0.38 29.65 -8.16
CA ILE A 421 1.37 28.94 -7.33
C ILE A 421 2.32 29.94 -6.65
N PHE A 422 2.58 31.08 -7.29
CA PHE A 422 3.43 32.14 -6.74
C PHE A 422 2.71 33.01 -5.71
N GLU A 423 1.42 33.28 -5.93
CA GLU A 423 0.51 33.96 -4.99
C GLU A 423 0.23 33.13 -3.73
#